data_AF-K0INN9-F1
#
_entry.id   AF-K0INN9-F1
#
_cell.length_a   1.000
_cell.length_b   1.000
_cell.length_c   1.000
_cell.angle_alpha   90.00
_cell.angle_beta   90.00
_cell.angle_gamma   90.00
#
_symmetry.space_group_name_H-M   'P 1'
#
loop_
_entity.id
_entity.type
_entity.pdbx_description
1 polymer ?
#
loop_
_entity_poly.entity_id
_entity_poly.type
_entity_poly.pdbx_seq_one_letter_code
_entity_poly.pdbx_strand_id
1 'polypeptide(L)' 'MNAMHTDTINLVRLKQLAIKYLDQDSAFRHLLLAEPDEVPFQEGVIKLMVYSRLFEFELKKM' A
#
# COMPACT_ATOMS: atom_id res chain seq x y z
N MET A 1 28.42 18.15 -2.77
CA MET A 1 27.93 16.76 -2.73
C MET A 1 26.42 16.84 -2.72
N ASN A 2 25.77 16.58 -3.87
CA ASN A 2 24.30 16.62 -3.94
C ASN A 2 23.78 15.37 -3.23
N ALA A 3 23.09 15.54 -2.11
CA ALA A 3 22.36 14.46 -1.48
C ALA A 3 21.30 13.97 -2.49
N MET A 4 21.46 12.77 -3.03
CA MET A 4 20.40 12.08 -3.74
C MET A 4 19.28 11.86 -2.72
N HIS A 5 18.29 12.75 -2.67
CA HIS A 5 17.00 12.40 -2.10
C HIS A 5 16.47 11.28 -2.98
N THR A 6 16.60 10.04 -2.50
CA THR A 6 15.83 8.93 -3.04
C THR A 6 14.38 9.22 -2.67
N ASP A 7 13.63 9.83 -3.58
CA ASP A 7 12.21 10.08 -3.38
C ASP A 7 11.53 8.73 -3.09
N THR A 8 10.95 8.59 -1.89
CA THR A 8 10.19 7.42 -1.46
C THR A 8 8.73 7.78 -1.20
N ILE A 9 7.87 6.79 -1.27
CA ILE A 9 6.46 6.88 -0.90
C ILE A 9 6.26 6.08 0.38
N ASN A 10 5.62 6.70 1.36
CA ASN A 10 5.26 6.06 2.62
C ASN A 10 3.91 5.33 2.49
N LEU A 11 3.91 4.02 2.77
CA LEU A 11 2.76 3.13 2.70
C LEU A 11 2.11 2.86 4.07
N VAL A 12 2.66 3.37 5.18
CA VAL A 12 2.15 3.12 6.55
C VAL A 12 0.67 3.46 6.66
N ARG A 13 0.24 4.59 6.09
CA ARG A 13 -1.17 4.99 6.16
C ARG A 13 -2.08 4.01 5.41
N LEU A 14 -1.63 3.50 4.26
CA LEU A 14 -2.39 2.51 3.49
C LEU A 14 -2.50 1.18 4.26
N LYS A 15 -1.43 0.74 4.92
CA LYS A 15 -1.44 -0.43 5.80
C LYS A 15 -2.41 -0.28 6.97
N GLN A 16 -2.45 0.89 7.60
CA GLN A 16 -3.43 1.18 8.66
C GLN A 16 -4.87 1.10 8.16
N LEU A 17 -5.13 1.61 6.95
CA LEU A 17 -6.46 1.49 6.33
C LEU A 17 -6.79 0.01 6.06
N ALA A 18 -5.84 -0.78 5.57
CA ALA A 18 -6.03 -2.22 5.35
C ALA A 18 -6.40 -2.96 6.64
N ILE A 19 -5.71 -2.68 7.74
CA ILE A 19 -6.02 -3.27 9.06
C ILE A 19 -7.43 -2.91 9.52
N LYS A 20 -7.83 -1.65 9.28
CA LYS A 20 -9.10 -1.11 9.75
C LYS A 20 -10.31 -1.62 8.95
N TYR A 21 -10.16 -1.76 7.63
CA TYR A 21 -11.30 -1.95 6.75
C TYR A 21 -11.35 -3.30 6.03
N LEU A 22 -10.23 -4.04 5.95
CA LEU A 22 -10.21 -5.34 5.27
C LEU A 22 -10.28 -6.48 6.30
N ASP A 23 -10.96 -7.57 5.93
CA ASP A 23 -11.04 -8.78 6.73
C ASP A 23 -9.65 -9.33 7.09
N GLN A 24 -9.56 -9.98 8.26
CA GLN A 24 -8.30 -10.50 8.78
C GLN A 24 -7.70 -11.57 7.85
N ASP A 25 -8.55 -12.35 7.17
CA ASP A 25 -8.16 -13.41 6.23
C ASP A 25 -8.05 -12.91 4.78
N SER A 26 -8.22 -11.61 4.52
CA SER A 26 -8.08 -11.05 3.17
C SER A 26 -6.64 -11.21 2.68
N ALA A 27 -6.47 -11.95 1.58
CA ALA A 27 -5.18 -12.09 0.92
C ALA A 27 -4.57 -10.72 0.54
N PHE A 28 -5.43 -9.76 0.17
CA PHE A 28 -4.99 -8.41 -0.16
C PHE A 28 -4.48 -7.64 1.06
N ARG A 29 -5.14 -7.79 2.22
CA ARG A 29 -4.64 -7.24 3.50
C ARG A 29 -3.25 -7.78 3.82
N HIS A 30 -3.05 -9.09 3.73
CA HIS A 30 -1.75 -9.70 4.01
C HIS A 30 -0.68 -9.19 3.05
N LEU A 31 -1.00 -9.06 1.75
CA LEU A 31 -0.08 -8.53 0.75
C LEU A 31 0.32 -7.08 1.08
N LEU A 32 -0.63 -6.21 1.40
CA LEU A 32 -0.35 -4.81 1.77
C LEU A 32 0.53 -4.71 3.01
N LEU A 33 0.35 -5.58 4.00
CA LEU A 33 1.13 -5.55 5.24
C LEU A 33 2.55 -6.10 5.07
N ALA A 34 2.79 -6.94 4.07
CA ALA A 34 4.11 -7.50 3.76
C ALA A 34 5.03 -6.52 3.01
N GLU A 35 4.47 -5.48 2.37
CA GLU A 35 5.25 -4.41 1.73
C GLU A 35 6.16 -3.69 2.74
N PRO A 36 7.29 -3.09 2.35
CA PRO A 36 8.02 -2.18 3.23
C PRO A 36 7.19 -0.92 3.52
N ASP A 37 7.51 -0.21 4.61
CA ASP A 37 6.82 1.03 4.96
C ASP A 37 7.12 2.18 4.00
N GLU A 38 8.27 2.13 3.33
CA GLU A 38 8.68 3.07 2.32
C GLU A 38 9.17 2.33 1.07
N VAL A 39 8.73 2.79 -0.10
CA VAL A 39 9.13 2.26 -1.41
C VAL A 39 9.65 3.37 -2.30
N PRO A 40 10.55 3.10 -3.27
CA PRO A 40 10.97 4.09 -4.26
C PRO A 40 9.76 4.72 -4.97
N PHE A 41 9.81 6.02 -5.25
CA PHE A 41 8.68 6.77 -5.80
C PHE A 41 8.04 6.11 -7.03
N GLN A 42 8.85 5.68 -8.00
CA GLN A 42 8.34 5.06 -9.23
C GLN A 42 7.55 3.77 -8.95
N GLU A 43 8.06 2.92 -8.05
CA GLU A 43 7.38 1.71 -7.62
C GLU A 43 6.12 2.04 -6.81
N GLY A 44 6.23 2.99 -5.89
CA GLY A 44 5.13 3.40 -5.01
C GLY A 44 3.94 3.97 -5.76
N VAL A 45 4.16 4.76 -6.83
CA VAL A 45 3.05 5.29 -7.65
C VAL A 45 2.27 4.15 -8.30
N ILE A 46 2.97 3.18 -8.90
CA ILE A 46 2.33 2.02 -9.54
C ILE A 46 1.57 1.20 -8.49
N LYS A 47 2.19 0.94 -7.34
CA LYS A 47 1.55 0.21 -6.24
C LYS A 47 0.31 0.92 -5.72
N LEU A 48 0.35 2.23 -5.48
CA LEU A 48 -0.82 3.00 -5.07
C LEU A 48 -1.96 2.93 -6.09
N MET A 49 -1.66 3.00 -7.39
CA MET A 49 -2.67 2.86 -8.45
C MET A 49 -3.34 1.49 -8.44
N VAL A 50 -2.57 0.41 -8.26
CA VAL A 50 -3.10 -0.95 -8.23
C VAL A 50 -3.84 -1.23 -6.93
N TYR A 51 -3.24 -0.87 -5.79
CA TYR A 51 -3.78 -1.14 -4.47
C TYR A 51 -5.05 -0.38 -4.18
N SER A 52 -5.19 0.87 -4.64
CA SER A 52 -6.46 1.60 -4.50
C SER A 52 -7.63 0.86 -5.15
N ARG A 53 -7.45 0.35 -6.38
CA ARG A 53 -8.47 -0.44 -7.09
C ARG A 53 -8.79 -1.76 -6.41
N LEU A 54 -7.76 -2.48 -5.95
CA LEU A 54 -7.96 -3.73 -5.22
C LEU A 54 -8.66 -3.50 -3.89
N PHE A 55 -8.33 -2.42 -3.20
CA PHE A 55 -8.98 -2.03 -1.95
C PHE A 55 -10.47 -1.77 -2.15
N GLU A 56 -10.83 -0.97 -3.17
CA GLU A 56 -12.23 -0.73 -3.53
C GLU A 56 -12.97 -2.03 -3.87
N PHE A 57 -12.30 -2.96 -4.55
CA PHE A 57 -12.90 -4.24 -4.90
C PHE A 57 -13.16 -5.10 -3.66
N GLU A 58 -12.21 -5.19 -2.73
CA GLU A 58 -12.40 -5.92 -1.47
C GLU A 58 -13.53 -5.31 -0.63
N LEU A 59 -13.60 -3.98 -0.53
CA LEU A 59 -14.68 -3.31 0.20
C LEU A 59 -16.09 -3.61 -0.35
N LYS A 60 -16.22 -3.92 -1.65
CA LYS A 60 -17.49 -4.27 -2.27
C LYS A 60 -17.90 -5.74 -2.07
N LYS A 61 -16.97 -6.60 -1.63
CA LYS A 61 -17.26 -8.00 -1.32
C LYS A 61 -17.83 -8.20 0.08
N MET A 62 -17.57 -7.25 0.97
CA MET A 62 -18.09 -7.19 2.34
C MET A 62 -19.54 -6.71 2.33
#